data_AF-A0A369BP64-F1
#
_entry.id   AF-A0A369BP64-F1
#
_cell.length_a   1.000
_cell.length_b   1.000
_cell.length_c   1.000
_cell.angle_alpha   90.00
_cell.angle_beta   90.00
_cell.angle_gamma   90.00
#
_symmetry.space_group_name_H-M   'P 1'
#
loop_
_entity.id
_entity.type
_entity.pdbx_description
1 polymer ?
#
loop_
_entity_poly.entity_id
_entity_poly.type
_entity_poly.pdbx_seq_one_letter_code
_entity_poly.pdbx_strand_id
1 'polypeptide(L)' 'MESVIEEIISPSGVYKAQIIKRSKDGLFTSQVFKWIEHDEEISEIIGEKGFWSSLLYKFINRYSGKLYESYYREFN' A
#
# COMPACT_ATOMS: atom_id res chain seq x y z
N MET A 1 -12.09 14.40 7.64
CA MET A 1 -10.88 13.58 7.46
C MET A 1 -11.34 12.14 7.38
N GLU A 2 -10.92 11.41 6.36
CA GLU A 2 -11.22 9.98 6.29
C GLU A 2 -10.53 9.27 7.46
N SER A 3 -11.21 8.30 8.06
CA SER A 3 -10.72 7.60 9.24
C SER A 3 -10.73 6.10 9.00
N VAL A 4 -9.60 5.44 9.23
CA VAL A 4 -9.53 3.98 9.30
C VAL A 4 -10.28 3.55 10.57
N ILE A 5 -11.35 2.79 10.39
CA ILE A 5 -12.18 2.28 11.49
C ILE A 5 -11.72 0.89 11.91
N GLU A 6 -11.25 0.10 10.95
CA GLU A 6 -10.81 -1.27 11.20
C GLU A 6 -9.66 -1.62 10.25
N GLU A 7 -8.68 -2.35 10.78
CA GLU A 7 -7.61 -2.96 10.02
C GLU A 7 -7.59 -4.46 10.31
N ILE A 8 -7.60 -5.26 9.26
CA ILE A 8 -7.60 -6.71 9.31
C ILE A 8 -6.36 -7.19 8.58
N ILE A 9 -5.48 -7.90 9.29
CA ILE A 9 -4.27 -8.51 8.72
C ILE A 9 -4.56 -9.99 8.43
N SER A 10 -4.17 -10.48 7.25
CA SER A 10 -4.35 -11.88 6.89
C SER A 10 -3.50 -12.79 7.79
N PRO A 11 -3.88 -14.06 8.02
CA PRO A 11 -3.07 -14.99 8.80
C PRO A 11 -1.65 -15.19 8.27
N SER A 12 -1.43 -15.00 6.97
CA SER A 12 -0.10 -15.04 6.35
C SER A 12 0.76 -13.80 6.65
N GLY A 13 0.19 -12.71 7.14
CA GLY A 13 0.86 -11.41 7.30
C GLY A 13 1.16 -10.68 5.99
N VAL A 14 0.83 -11.26 4.82
CA VAL A 14 1.17 -10.70 3.50
C VAL A 14 0.12 -9.71 3.01
N TYR A 15 -1.10 -9.76 3.51
CA TYR A 15 -2.19 -8.90 3.09
C TYR A 15 -2.81 -8.18 4.29
N LYS A 16 -3.32 -6.98 4.04
CA LYS A 16 -4.21 -6.31 4.98
C LYS A 16 -5.35 -5.62 4.27
N ALA A 17 -6.49 -5.53 4.94
CA ALA A 17 -7.64 -4.75 4.51
C ALA A 17 -7.91 -3.65 5.54
N GLN A 18 -8.20 -2.45 5.05
CA GLN A 18 -8.63 -1.32 5.89
C GLN A 18 -10.05 -0.93 5.51
N ILE A 19 -10.92 -0.81 6.52
CA ILE A 19 -12.26 -0.24 6.39
C ILE A 19 -12.17 1.23 6.77
N ILE A 20 -12.50 2.10 5.82
CA ILE A 20 -12.32 3.55 5.92
C ILE A 20 -13.69 4.21 5.88
N LYS A 21 -14.01 4.99 6.91
CA LYS A 21 -15.20 5.83 6.93
C LYS A 21 -14.93 7.13 6.20
N ARG A 22 -15.73 7.39 5.17
CA ARG A 22 -15.68 8.62 4.37
C ARG A 22 -16.38 9.73 5.12
N SER A 23 -15.69 10.85 5.34
CA SER A 23 -16.24 11.94 6.14
C SER A 23 -17.35 12.74 5.44
N LYS A 24 -17.48 12.62 4.12
CA LYS A 24 -18.38 13.47 3.31
C LYS A 24 -19.83 12.94 3.26
N ASP A 25 -20.00 11.63 3.21
CA ASP A 25 -21.29 10.97 3.00
C ASP A 25 -21.62 9.92 4.08
N GLY A 26 -20.71 9.68 5.03
CA GLY A 26 -20.87 8.68 6.07
C GLY A 26 -20.80 7.24 5.56
N LEU A 27 -20.46 7.04 4.28
CA LEU A 27 -20.28 5.73 3.67
C LEU A 27 -18.92 5.12 4.06
N PHE A 28 -18.78 3.84 3.79
CA PHE A 28 -17.55 3.09 4.01
C PHE A 28 -16.92 2.72 2.68
N THR A 29 -15.59 2.73 2.64
CA THR A 29 -14.80 2.16 1.57
C THR A 29 -13.80 1.18 2.15
N SER A 30 -13.41 0.17 1.39
CA SER A 30 -12.40 -0.81 1.78
C SER A 30 -11.18 -0.69 0.87
N GLN A 31 -9.99 -0.64 1.44
CA GLN A 31 -8.73 -0.71 0.69
C GLN A 31 -7.98 -1.98 1.08
N VAL A 32 -7.42 -2.68 0.09
CA VAL A 32 -6.63 -3.88 0.31
C VAL A 32 -5.19 -3.59 -0.09
N PHE A 33 -4.26 -4.02 0.76
CA PHE A 33 -2.83 -3.85 0.59
C PHE A 33 -2.13 -5.20 0.59
N LYS A 34 -0.98 -5.25 -0.09
CA LYS A 34 -0.03 -6.36 -0.05
C LYS A 34 1.29 -5.86 0.49
N TRP A 35 1.90 -6.61 1.40
CA TRP A 35 3.26 -6.38 1.85
C TRP A 35 4.24 -6.73 0.73
N ILE A 36 5.13 -5.80 0.42
CA ILE A 36 6.21 -5.95 -0.54
C ILE A 36 7.50 -5.85 0.25
N GLU A 37 8.26 -6.94 0.28
CA GLU A 37 9.57 -6.97 0.91
C GLU A 37 10.56 -6.15 0.09
N HIS A 38 11.45 -5.46 0.78
CA HIS A 38 12.61 -4.84 0.15
C HIS A 38 13.68 -5.90 -0.11
N ASP A 39 14.55 -5.62 -1.08
CA ASP A 39 15.81 -6.36 -1.19
C ASP A 39 16.65 -6.14 0.07
N GLU A 40 17.52 -7.10 0.40
CA GLU A 40 18.34 -7.05 1.62
C GLU A 40 19.20 -5.77 1.68
N GLU A 41 19.84 -5.40 0.56
CA GLU A 41 20.66 -4.18 0.45
C GLU A 41 19.86 -2.91 0.75
N ILE A 42 18.63 -2.83 0.23
CA ILE A 42 17.75 -1.68 0.46
C ILE A 42 17.28 -1.64 1.91
N SER A 43 16.95 -2.81 2.47
CA SER A 43 16.50 -2.94 3.85
C SER A 43 17.56 -2.45 4.86
N GLU A 44 18.84 -2.72 4.59
CA GLU A 44 19.96 -2.25 5.41
C GLU A 44 20.13 -0.73 5.37
N ILE A 45 19.86 -0.10 4.22
CA ILE A 45 19.99 1.35 4.04
C ILE A 45 18.86 2.10 4.76
N ILE A 46 17.62 1.65 4.60
CA ILE A 46 16.43 2.36 5.10
C ILE A 46 15.99 1.90 6.49
N GLY A 47 16.47 0.74 6.97
CA GLY A 47 16.11 0.16 8.26
C GLY A 47 14.69 -0.44 8.31
N GLU A 48 14.06 -0.65 7.16
CA GLU A 48 12.72 -1.23 7.01
C GLU A 48 12.77 -2.48 6.14
N LYS A 49 11.96 -3.50 6.46
CA LYS A 49 11.97 -4.79 5.73
C LYS A 49 11.08 -4.80 4.47
N GLY A 50 10.22 -3.81 4.32
CA GLY A 50 9.23 -3.77 3.25
C GLY A 50 8.21 -2.66 3.48
N PHE A 51 7.21 -2.62 2.61
CA PHE A 51 6.12 -1.65 2.67
C PHE A 51 4.77 -2.24 2.24
N TRP A 52 3.69 -1.60 2.67
CA TRP A 52 2.33 -1.97 2.25
C TRP A 52 1.95 -1.26 0.94
N SER A 53 1.80 -2.02 -0.15
CA SER A 53 1.36 -1.50 -1.45
C SER A 53 -0.13 -1.71 -1.67
N SER A 54 -0.87 -0.68 -2.09
CA SER A 54 -2.30 -0.78 -2.39
C SER A 54 -2.55 -1.65 -3.63
N LEU A 55 -3.39 -2.68 -3.50
CA LEU A 55 -3.73 -3.59 -4.61
C LEU A 55 -4.65 -2.95 -5.64
N LEU A 56 -5.43 -1.91 -5.27
CA LEU A 56 -6.23 -1.13 -6.21
C LEU A 56 -5.35 -0.39 -7.23
N TYR A 57 -4.10 -0.07 -6.86
CA TYR A 57 -3.14 0.57 -7.76
C TYR A 57 -2.73 -0.31 -8.95
N LYS A 58 -2.83 -1.65 -8.83
CA LYS A 58 -2.46 -2.59 -9.92
C LYS A 58 -3.49 -2.64 -11.05
N PHE A 59 -4.77 -2.39 -10.79
CA PHE A 59 -5.78 -2.36 -11.85
C PHE A 59 -5.63 -1.15 -12.78
N ILE A 60 -5.15 -0.03 -12.25
CA ILE A 60 -4.85 1.17 -13.05
C ILE A 60 -3.50 0.99 -13.77
N ASN A 61 -2.50 0.36 -13.12
CA ASN A 61 -1.15 0.24 -13.68
C ASN A 61 -0.92 -0.85 -14.73
N ARG A 62 -1.88 -1.75 -14.98
CA ARG A 62 -1.80 -2.61 -16.19
C ARG A 62 -1.78 -1.77 -17.48
N TYR A 63 -2.20 -0.50 -17.41
CA TYR A 63 -2.11 0.49 -18.49
C TYR A 63 -0.97 1.50 -18.35
N SER A 64 -0.17 1.50 -17.27
CA SER A 64 0.85 2.52 -17.01
C SER A 64 2.12 1.93 -16.39
N GLY A 65 2.90 1.18 -17.18
CA GLY A 65 4.25 0.72 -16.82
C GLY A 65 5.31 1.82 -16.60
N LYS A 66 4.92 3.00 -16.09
CA LYS A 66 5.78 4.19 -15.91
C LYS A 66 5.95 4.64 -14.46
N LEU A 67 5.17 4.13 -13.51
CA LEU A 67 5.17 4.62 -12.12
C LEU A 67 6.20 3.95 -11.19
N TYR A 68 6.75 2.79 -11.58
CA TYR A 68 7.85 2.17 -10.83
C TYR A 68 9.15 2.99 -10.92
N GLU A 69 9.37 3.72 -12.01
CA GLU A 69 10.53 4.62 -12.12
C GLU A 69 10.40 5.92 -11.32
N SER A 70 9.18 6.42 -11.06
CA SER A 70 9.02 7.72 -10.37
C SER A 70 9.36 7.63 -8.88
N TYR A 71 9.05 6.51 -8.23
CA TYR A 71 9.37 6.32 -6.82
C TYR A 71 10.89 6.21 -6.57
N TYR A 72 11.67 5.74 -7.54
CA TYR A 72 13.15 5.74 -7.45
C TYR A 72 13.78 7.08 -7.88
N ARG A 73 13.11 7.87 -8.73
CA ARG A 73 13.60 9.20 -9.14
C ARG A 73 13.42 10.29 -8.09
N GLU A 74 12.46 10.16 -7.18
CA GLU A 74 12.25 11.16 -6.11
C GLU A 74 13.25 11.03 -4.94
N PHE A 75 14.08 9.97 -4.94
CA PHE A 75 15.10 9.71 -3.91
C PHE A 75 16.56 9.78 -4.43
N ASN A 76 16.80 10.35 -5.61
CA ASN A 76 18.14 10.71 -6.13
C ASN A 76 18.23 12.21 -6.45
#